data_AF-A0A3D4NKY2-F1
#
_entry.id   AF-A0A3D4NKY2-F1
#
_cell.length_a   1.000
_cell.length_b   1.000
_cell.length_c   1.000
_cell.angle_alpha   90.00
_cell.angle_beta   90.00
_cell.angle_gamma   90.00
#
_symmetry.space_group_name_H-M   'P 1'
#
loop_
_entity.id
_entity.type
_entity.pdbx_description
1 polymer ?
#
loop_
_entity_poly.entity_id
_entity_poly.type
_entity_poly.pdbx_seq_one_letter_code
_entity_poly.pdbx_strand_id
1 'polypeptide(L)'
;PTSWRRWATADRDPVEKWGEGRVTILGDAAHPMTQYLAQGACSALEDAVVLGQAIKQCNFDLAAAFLLYETIRIPRTARILWSAREMGRLYHAKGVERQVRNQLWDGRTQAQFYDAMQWLYGWSLDNCMKH
;
A
#
# COMPACT_ATOMS: atom_id res chain seq x y z
N PRO A 1 -28.71 18.21 1.57
CA PRO A 1 -27.54 18.61 0.73
C PRO A 1 -28.00 19.17 -0.62
N THR A 2 -27.59 20.41 -0.98
CA THR A 2 -28.00 21.11 -2.21
C THR A 2 -27.05 20.93 -3.39
N SER A 3 -25.91 20.26 -3.20
CA SER A 3 -25.02 19.85 -4.29
C SER A 3 -24.20 18.61 -3.90
N TRP A 4 -23.77 17.84 -4.89
CA TRP A 4 -22.92 16.66 -4.73
C TRP A 4 -21.65 16.82 -5.57
N ARG A 5 -20.49 16.45 -5.01
CA ARG A 5 -19.23 16.36 -5.75
C ARG A 5 -18.90 14.89 -6.01
N ARG A 6 -18.37 14.60 -7.19
CA ARG A 6 -17.89 13.27 -7.59
C ARG A 6 -16.40 13.33 -7.85
N TRP A 7 -15.70 12.28 -7.46
CA TRP A 7 -14.27 12.10 -7.68
C TRP A 7 -14.08 10.81 -8.48
N ALA A 8 -13.41 10.92 -9.63
CA ALA A 8 -13.04 9.74 -10.41
C ALA A 8 -11.88 9.03 -9.67
N THR A 9 -12.04 7.73 -9.46
CA THR A 9 -11.00 6.90 -8.84
C THR A 9 -9.96 6.53 -9.88
N ALA A 10 -8.69 6.81 -9.59
CA ALA A 10 -7.56 6.46 -10.44
C ALA A 10 -6.42 5.93 -9.59
N ASP A 11 -5.61 5.05 -10.17
CA ASP A 11 -4.34 4.57 -9.63
C ASP A 11 -3.28 4.57 -10.74
N ARG A 12 -2.06 4.12 -10.42
CA ARG A 12 -0.97 3.99 -11.40
C ARG A 12 -0.18 2.73 -11.14
N ASP A 13 0.34 2.10 -12.19
CA ASP A 13 1.23 0.95 -12.02
C ASP A 13 2.48 1.33 -11.23
N PRO A 14 3.02 0.43 -10.38
CA PRO A 14 4.25 0.66 -9.65
C PRO A 14 5.41 1.00 -10.59
N VAL A 15 6.25 1.94 -10.17
CA VAL A 15 7.48 2.31 -10.88
C VAL A 15 8.70 1.78 -10.11
N GLU A 16 9.76 1.44 -10.83
CA GLU A 16 10.96 0.81 -10.26
C GLU A 16 11.90 1.78 -9.53
N LYS A 17 11.68 3.10 -9.67
CA LYS A 17 12.53 4.15 -9.12
C LYS A 17 11.70 5.37 -8.73
N TRP A 18 11.96 5.92 -7.55
CA TRP A 18 11.22 7.07 -6.99
C TRP A 18 12.05 8.36 -6.96
N GLY A 19 13.37 8.26 -7.01
CA GLY A 19 14.24 9.42 -6.83
C GLY A 19 15.52 9.38 -7.62
N GLU A 20 16.21 10.51 -7.68
CA GLU A 20 17.57 10.60 -8.21
C GLU A 20 18.41 11.52 -7.31
N GLY A 21 19.61 11.04 -6.94
CA GLY A 21 20.51 11.77 -6.05
C GLY A 21 19.84 12.10 -4.72
N ARG A 22 19.65 13.39 -4.46
CA ARG A 22 19.06 13.91 -3.20
C ARG A 22 17.60 14.33 -3.35
N VAL A 23 16.89 13.73 -4.30
CA VAL A 23 15.44 13.95 -4.51
C VAL A 23 14.76 12.59 -4.56
N THR A 24 13.65 12.44 -3.84
CA THR A 24 12.77 11.26 -3.89
C THR A 24 11.32 11.68 -3.69
N ILE A 25 10.38 10.84 -4.11
CA ILE A 25 8.93 11.06 -3.99
C ILE A 25 8.32 10.08 -2.98
N LEU A 26 7.20 10.47 -2.36
CA LEU A 26 6.44 9.65 -1.41
C LEU A 26 4.93 9.91 -1.53
N GLY A 27 4.11 9.11 -0.84
CA GLY A 27 2.64 9.24 -0.90
C GLY A 27 2.08 9.03 -2.31
N ASP A 28 0.97 9.69 -2.62
CA ASP A 28 0.31 9.56 -3.94
C ASP A 28 1.18 10.00 -5.13
N ALA A 29 2.25 10.77 -4.91
CA ALA A 29 3.22 11.06 -5.97
C ALA A 29 4.01 9.80 -6.37
N ALA A 30 4.24 8.88 -5.43
CA ALA A 30 5.00 7.66 -5.59
C ALA A 30 4.12 6.43 -5.88
N HIS A 31 2.99 6.32 -5.19
CA HIS A 31 2.15 5.11 -5.18
C HIS A 31 0.64 5.43 -5.09
N PRO A 32 0.07 6.16 -6.07
CA PRO A 32 -1.37 6.44 -6.06
C PRO A 32 -2.14 5.13 -6.24
N MET A 33 -3.09 4.87 -5.35
CA MET A 33 -3.84 3.61 -5.30
C MET A 33 -5.34 3.84 -5.11
N THR A 34 -6.14 2.84 -5.50
CA THR A 34 -7.59 2.86 -5.24
C THR A 34 -7.90 2.72 -3.75
N GLN A 35 -9.01 3.31 -3.32
CA GLN A 35 -9.40 3.43 -1.91
C GLN A 35 -9.93 2.13 -1.28
N TYR A 36 -9.97 1.01 -2.01
CA TYR A 36 -10.64 -0.23 -1.57
C TYR A 36 -10.06 -0.84 -0.29
N LEU A 37 -8.80 -0.54 0.05
CA LEU A 37 -8.18 -0.95 1.31
C LEU A 37 -8.02 0.20 2.33
N ALA A 38 -8.40 1.43 1.97
CA ALA A 38 -8.17 2.64 2.75
C ALA A 38 -6.69 2.84 3.17
N GLN A 39 -5.74 2.49 2.30
CA GLN A 39 -4.31 2.46 2.63
C GLN A 39 -3.46 3.59 2.03
N GLY A 40 -4.00 4.50 1.20
CA GLY A 40 -3.19 5.57 0.61
C GLY A 40 -2.54 6.46 1.68
N ALA A 41 -3.35 7.02 2.57
CA ALA A 41 -2.86 7.86 3.68
C ALA A 41 -1.99 7.08 4.67
N CYS A 42 -2.35 5.83 5.00
CA CYS A 42 -1.54 4.97 5.86
C CYS A 42 -0.16 4.71 5.23
N SER A 43 -0.09 4.45 3.92
CA SER A 43 1.15 4.21 3.20
C SER A 43 2.05 5.45 3.19
N ALA A 44 1.47 6.65 3.06
CA ALA A 44 2.22 7.90 3.18
C ALA A 44 2.79 8.13 4.59
N LEU A 45 2.09 7.68 5.64
CA LEU A 45 2.62 7.73 7.02
C LEU A 45 3.74 6.70 7.22
N GLU A 46 3.59 5.50 6.69
CA GLU A 46 4.66 4.50 6.69
C GLU A 46 5.91 5.01 5.95
N ASP A 47 5.72 5.73 4.84
CA ASP A 47 6.81 6.35 4.10
C ASP A 47 7.64 7.29 4.98
N ALA A 48 6.98 8.17 5.74
CA ALA A 48 7.65 9.11 6.62
C ALA A 48 8.50 8.39 7.68
N VAL A 49 8.00 7.27 8.23
CA VAL A 49 8.73 6.44 9.19
C VAL A 49 9.95 5.79 8.54
N VAL A 50 9.76 5.10 7.41
CA VAL A 50 10.85 4.37 6.74
C VAL A 50 11.91 5.32 6.21
N LEU A 51 11.52 6.48 5.66
CA LEU A 51 12.45 7.52 5.23
C LEU A 51 13.30 8.02 6.40
N GLY A 52 12.68 8.28 7.55
CA GLY A 52 13.39 8.69 8.76
C GLY A 52 14.37 7.63 9.27
N GLN A 53 14.02 6.35 9.19
CA GLN A 53 14.91 5.25 9.56
C GLN A 53 16.06 5.07 8.56
N ALA A 54 15.78 5.15 7.26
CA ALA A 54 16.79 5.05 6.22
C ALA A 54 17.84 6.17 6.34
N ILE A 55 17.40 7.42 6.59
CA ILE A 55 18.32 8.55 6.82
C ILE A 55 19.24 8.30 8.01
N LYS A 56 18.71 7.77 9.12
CA LYS A 56 19.52 7.42 10.30
C LYS A 56 20.50 6.30 10.00
N GLN A 57 20.05 5.24 9.34
CA GLN A 57 20.86 4.06 9.02
C GLN A 57 21.99 4.38 8.03
N CYS A 58 21.77 5.31 7.11
CA CYS A 58 22.77 5.78 6.15
C CYS A 58 23.62 6.95 6.66
N ASN A 59 23.66 7.21 7.98
CA ASN A 59 24.45 8.29 8.58
C ASN A 59 24.22 9.66 7.90
N PHE A 60 22.96 9.98 7.57
CA PHE A 60 22.54 11.22 6.90
C PHE A 60 23.08 11.42 5.47
N ASP A 61 23.64 10.40 4.82
CA ASP A 61 23.82 10.40 3.37
C ASP A 61 22.45 10.25 2.68
N LEU A 62 21.90 11.36 2.19
CA LEU A 62 20.57 11.40 1.58
C LEU A 62 20.47 10.55 0.31
N ALA A 63 21.53 10.46 -0.50
CA ALA A 63 21.48 9.68 -1.73
C ALA A 63 21.40 8.18 -1.42
N ALA A 64 22.22 7.72 -0.47
CA ALA A 64 22.16 6.34 0.01
C ALA A 64 20.84 6.04 0.74
N ALA A 65 20.37 6.98 1.57
CA ALA A 65 19.11 6.83 2.32
C ALA A 65 17.89 6.72 1.40
N PHE A 66 17.84 7.51 0.33
CA PHE A 66 16.71 7.51 -0.59
C PHE A 66 16.66 6.23 -1.43
N LEU A 67 17.82 5.69 -1.80
CA LEU A 67 17.93 4.38 -2.43
C LEU A 67 17.45 3.26 -1.47
N LEU A 68 17.88 3.29 -0.21
CA LEU A 68 17.42 2.33 0.79
C LEU A 68 15.90 2.44 1.00
N TYR A 69 15.38 3.66 1.12
CA TYR A 69 13.95 3.94 1.26
C TYR A 69 13.11 3.34 0.13
N GLU A 70 13.48 3.57 -1.14
CA GLU A 70 12.70 3.06 -2.27
C GLU A 70 12.76 1.52 -2.38
N THR A 71 13.91 0.89 -2.07
CA THR A 71 14.05 -0.58 -2.08
C THR A 71 13.15 -1.28 -1.06
N ILE A 72 12.78 -0.60 0.03
CA ILE A 72 11.88 -1.12 1.06
C ILE A 72 10.43 -0.81 0.71
N ARG A 73 10.16 0.40 0.21
CA ARG A 73 8.79 0.90 0.06
C ARG A 73 8.14 0.55 -1.27
N ILE A 74 8.89 0.41 -2.36
CA ILE A 74 8.33 0.01 -3.66
C ILE A 74 7.62 -1.36 -3.56
N PRO A 75 8.24 -2.43 -3.02
CA PRO A 75 7.57 -3.73 -2.92
C PRO A 75 6.33 -3.70 -2.03
N ARG A 76 6.40 -2.99 -0.89
CA ARG A 76 5.28 -2.90 0.06
C ARG A 76 4.09 -2.16 -0.55
N THR A 77 4.32 -1.00 -1.15
CA THR A 77 3.25 -0.19 -1.75
C THR A 77 2.69 -0.84 -3.02
N ALA A 78 3.52 -1.51 -3.82
CA ALA A 78 3.06 -2.32 -4.96
C ALA A 78 2.10 -3.43 -4.50
N ARG A 79 2.45 -4.18 -3.44
CA ARG A 79 1.57 -5.23 -2.90
C ARG A 79 0.22 -4.66 -2.43
N ILE A 80 0.22 -3.49 -1.78
CA ILE A 80 -1.00 -2.81 -1.36
C ILE A 80 -1.85 -2.41 -2.58
N LEU A 81 -1.23 -1.82 -3.60
CA LEU A 81 -1.92 -1.38 -4.81
C LEU A 81 -2.59 -2.55 -5.55
N TRP A 82 -1.86 -3.64 -5.78
CA TRP A 82 -2.42 -4.83 -6.41
C TRP A 82 -3.54 -5.46 -5.58
N SER A 83 -3.38 -5.48 -4.25
CA SER A 83 -4.43 -5.96 -3.35
C SER A 83 -5.67 -5.06 -3.39
N ALA A 84 -5.50 -3.74 -3.51
CA ALA A 84 -6.61 -2.80 -3.63
C ALA A 84 -7.39 -3.00 -4.94
N ARG A 85 -6.67 -3.20 -6.06
CA ARG A 85 -7.29 -3.56 -7.36
C ARG A 85 -8.10 -4.85 -7.26
N GLU A 86 -7.52 -5.89 -6.66
CA GLU A 86 -8.21 -7.17 -6.47
C GLU A 86 -9.43 -7.04 -5.55
N MET A 87 -9.33 -6.27 -4.47
CA MET A 87 -10.48 -5.97 -3.62
C MET A 87 -11.59 -5.24 -4.37
N GLY A 88 -11.24 -4.31 -5.26
CA GLY A 88 -12.19 -3.66 -6.15
C GLY A 88 -12.95 -4.66 -7.03
N ARG A 89 -12.24 -5.64 -7.60
CA ARG A 89 -12.83 -6.75 -8.37
C ARG A 89 -13.78 -7.60 -7.51
N LEU A 90 -13.32 -8.02 -6.33
CA LEU A 90 -14.09 -8.86 -5.41
C LEU A 90 -15.36 -8.17 -4.89
N TYR A 91 -15.30 -6.87 -4.60
CA TYR A 91 -16.47 -6.11 -4.17
C TYR A 91 -17.53 -5.95 -5.26
N HIS A 92 -17.10 -5.84 -6.51
CA HIS A 92 -17.99 -5.67 -7.65
C HIS A 92 -18.25 -6.97 -8.43
N ALA A 93 -17.85 -8.13 -7.89
CA ALA A 93 -18.03 -9.43 -8.52
C ALA A 93 -19.49 -9.69 -8.90
N LYS A 94 -19.72 -10.27 -10.10
CA LYS A 94 -21.05 -10.56 -10.65
C LYS A 94 -21.15 -12.01 -11.11
N GLY A 95 -22.38 -12.49 -11.33
CA GLY A 95 -22.62 -13.83 -11.85
C GLY A 95 -21.95 -14.94 -11.03
N VAL A 96 -21.25 -15.84 -11.71
CA VAL A 96 -20.54 -16.98 -11.10
C VAL A 96 -19.42 -16.54 -10.17
N GLU A 97 -18.68 -15.49 -10.52
CA GLU A 97 -17.61 -14.95 -9.67
C GLU A 97 -18.14 -14.52 -8.30
N ARG A 98 -19.34 -13.92 -8.25
CA ARG A 98 -20.01 -13.58 -6.98
C ARG A 98 -20.35 -14.82 -6.15
N GLN A 99 -20.75 -15.91 -6.80
CA GLN A 99 -21.09 -17.15 -6.09
C GLN A 99 -19.83 -17.79 -5.49
N VAL A 100 -18.75 -17.87 -6.27
CA VAL A 100 -17.44 -18.35 -5.79
C VAL A 100 -16.93 -17.46 -4.65
N ARG A 101 -17.00 -16.14 -4.82
CA ARG A 101 -16.70 -15.16 -3.76
C ARG A 101 -17.50 -15.50 -2.51
N ASN A 102 -18.83 -15.59 -2.58
CA ASN A 102 -19.63 -15.85 -1.38
C ASN A 102 -19.27 -17.18 -0.69
N GLN A 103 -18.98 -18.24 -1.46
CA GLN A 103 -18.55 -19.53 -0.90
C GLN A 103 -17.20 -19.46 -0.18
N LEU A 104 -16.26 -18.63 -0.67
CA LEU A 104 -14.96 -18.46 -0.02
C LEU A 104 -15.04 -17.80 1.37
N TRP A 105 -16.14 -17.10 1.68
CA TRP A 105 -16.37 -16.48 2.99
C TRP A 105 -17.22 -17.36 3.93
N ASP A 106 -17.92 -18.36 3.39
CA ASP A 106 -18.72 -19.26 4.21
C ASP A 106 -17.83 -20.08 5.16
N GLY A 107 -18.23 -20.19 6.42
CA GLY A 107 -17.46 -20.88 7.45
C GLY A 107 -16.12 -20.24 7.85
N ARG A 108 -15.72 -19.07 7.31
CA ARG A 108 -14.49 -18.39 7.76
C ARG A 108 -14.67 -17.79 9.14
N THR A 109 -13.71 -18.06 10.02
CA THR A 109 -13.66 -17.43 11.34
C THR A 109 -13.01 -16.05 11.26
N GLN A 110 -13.26 -15.24 12.28
CA GLN A 110 -12.63 -13.93 12.42
C GLN A 110 -11.09 -14.04 12.55
N ALA A 111 -10.58 -15.09 13.20
CA ALA A 111 -9.15 -15.34 13.31
C ALA A 111 -8.50 -15.56 11.93
N GLN A 112 -9.11 -16.42 11.10
CA GLN A 112 -8.64 -16.66 9.72
C GLN A 112 -8.67 -15.40 8.86
N PHE A 113 -9.61 -14.48 9.12
CA PHE A 113 -9.64 -13.19 8.45
C PHE A 113 -8.46 -12.30 8.90
N TYR A 114 -8.16 -12.23 10.20
CA TYR A 114 -7.02 -11.46 10.69
C TYR A 114 -5.69 -12.02 10.21
N ASP A 115 -5.51 -13.33 10.20
CA ASP A 115 -4.31 -13.99 9.67
C ASP A 115 -4.06 -13.58 8.21
N ALA A 116 -5.12 -13.54 7.40
CA ALA A 116 -5.03 -13.11 6.00
C ALA A 116 -4.66 -11.63 5.83
N MET A 117 -4.95 -10.79 6.84
CA MET A 117 -4.66 -9.36 6.84
C MET A 117 -3.37 -8.99 7.58
N GLN A 118 -2.69 -9.96 8.20
CA GLN A 118 -1.51 -9.73 9.04
C GLN A 118 -0.35 -9.08 8.27
N TRP A 119 -0.20 -9.38 6.99
CA TRP A 119 0.84 -8.73 6.16
C TRP A 119 0.60 -7.22 5.99
N LEU A 120 -0.65 -6.78 6.06
CA LEU A 120 -1.02 -5.37 5.89
C LEU A 120 -0.90 -4.65 7.24
N TYR A 121 -1.61 -5.14 8.25
CA TYR A 121 -1.74 -4.48 9.56
C TYR A 121 -0.66 -4.86 10.58
N GLY A 122 0.11 -5.92 10.34
CA GLY A 122 1.22 -6.33 11.19
C GLY A 122 2.49 -5.49 10.99
N TRP A 123 2.44 -4.45 10.16
CA TRP A 123 3.56 -3.53 9.98
C TRP A 123 3.76 -2.67 11.23
N SER A 124 5.02 -2.56 11.66
CA SER A 124 5.41 -1.80 12.85
C SER A 124 6.83 -1.25 12.70
N LEU A 125 7.23 -0.41 13.65
CA LEU A 125 8.59 0.13 13.73
C LEU A 125 9.67 -0.97 13.80
N ASP A 126 9.36 -2.11 14.41
CA ASP A 126 10.30 -3.25 14.57
C ASP A 126 10.53 -4.02 13.26
N ASN A 127 9.65 -3.86 12.27
CA ASN A 127 9.73 -4.56 10.99
C ASN A 127 9.70 -3.62 9.77
N CYS A 128 9.70 -2.30 9.98
CA CYS A 128 9.53 -1.31 8.93
C CYS A 128 10.67 -1.28 7.89
N MET A 129 11.85 -1.80 8.24
CA MET A 129 13.03 -1.87 7.37
C MET A 129 13.23 -3.25 6.73
N LYS A 130 12.32 -4.21 6.94
CA LYS A 130 12.41 -5.54 6.32
C LYS A 130 11.89 -5.50 4.88
N HIS A 131 12.61 -6.19 3.99
CA HIS A 131 12.17 -6.44 2.61
C HIS A 131 11.07 -7.51 2.55
#